data_AF-A0A5K0YB99-F1
#
_entry.id   AF-A0A5K0YB99-F1
#
_cell.length_a   1.000
_cell.length_b   1.000
_cell.length_c   1.000
_cell.angle_alpha   90.00
_cell.angle_beta   90.00
_cell.angle_gamma   90.00
#
_symmetry.space_group_name_H-M   'P 1'
#
loop_
_entity.id
_entity.type
_entity.pdbx_description
1 polymer ?
#
loop_
_entity_poly.entity_id
_entity_poly.type
_entity_poly.pdbx_seq_one_letter_code
_entity_poly.pdbx_strand_id
1 'polypeptide(L)' 'RFNKATPKDDYPLPNIDLLVDSTAGHAMFSFMDGYSGYNQIKLAAQDQAKTSFTTPWGTFCYT' A
#
# COMPACT_ATOMS: atom_id res chain seq x y z
N ARG A 1 -13.81 0.49 -11.24
CA ARG A 1 -14.12 -0.88 -11.74
C ARG A 1 -13.17 -1.91 -11.14
N PHE A 2 -11.85 -1.71 -11.19
CA PHE A 2 -10.85 -2.61 -10.58
C PHE A 2 -11.09 -2.89 -9.09
N ASN A 3 -11.07 -1.86 -8.22
CA ASN A 3 -11.25 -2.03 -6.77
C ASN A 3 -12.57 -2.69 -6.34
N LYS A 4 -13.60 -2.70 -7.20
CA LYS A 4 -14.88 -3.37 -6.92
C LYS A 4 -14.84 -4.86 -7.29
N ALA A 5 -13.98 -5.24 -8.22
CA ALA A 5 -13.80 -6.62 -8.69
C ALA A 5 -12.70 -7.36 -7.94
N THR A 6 -11.79 -6.64 -7.27
CA THR A 6 -10.75 -7.23 -6.41
C THR A 6 -11.35 -7.65 -5.06
N PRO A 7 -11.14 -8.90 -4.61
CA PRO A 7 -11.46 -9.29 -3.24
C PRO A 7 -10.78 -8.37 -2.23
N LYS A 8 -11.49 -7.99 -1.16
CA LYS A 8 -10.88 -7.23 -0.08
C LYS A 8 -10.02 -8.16 0.76
N ASP A 9 -8.85 -7.67 1.13
CA ASP A 9 -8.06 -8.27 2.20
C ASP A 9 -8.56 -7.73 3.54
N ASP A 10 -8.73 -8.62 4.52
CA ASP A 10 -9.26 -8.31 5.85
C ASP A 10 -8.12 -8.15 6.88
N TYR A 11 -6.92 -7.76 6.42
CA TYR A 11 -5.81 -7.49 7.32
C TYR A 11 -6.16 -6.33 8.27
N PRO A 12 -6.22 -6.55 9.58
CA PRO A 12 -6.63 -5.52 10.51
C PRO A 12 -5.57 -4.43 10.61
N LEU A 13 -5.99 -3.17 10.46
CA LEU A 13 -5.13 -2.05 10.80
C LEU A 13 -5.01 -1.95 12.34
N PRO A 14 -3.81 -1.71 12.88
CA PRO A 14 -3.64 -1.53 14.31
C PRO A 14 -4.46 -0.34 14.81
N ASN A 15 -5.03 -0.48 16.00
CA ASN A 15 -5.76 0.60 16.66
C ASN A 15 -4.78 1.74 17.03
N ILE A 16 -5.18 2.98 16.75
CA ILE A 16 -4.33 4.15 16.96
C ILE A 16 -3.99 4.39 18.44
N ASP A 17 -4.93 4.14 19.35
CA ASP A 17 -4.74 4.31 20.79
C ASP A 17 -3.68 3.33 21.31
N LEU A 18 -3.70 2.08 20.83
CA LEU A 18 -2.65 1.10 21.15
C LEU A 18 -1.26 1.56 20.68
N LEU A 19 -1.17 2.17 19.50
CA LEU A 19 0.11 2.70 19.00
C LEU A 19 0.59 3.89 19.83
N VAL A 20 -0.30 4.81 20.19
CA VAL A 20 0.01 5.97 21.04
C VAL A 20 0.45 5.52 22.44
N ASP A 21 -0.29 4.61 23.06
CA ASP A 21 0.03 4.09 24.39
C ASP A 21 1.36 3.33 24.39
N SER A 22 1.65 2.57 23.33
CA SER A 22 2.93 1.85 23.20
C SER A 22 4.15 2.77 23.13
N THR A 23 3.94 4.02 22.72
CA THR A 23 5.00 5.02 22.58
C THR A 23 5.07 6.00 23.75
N ALA A 24 4.11 5.95 24.68
CA ALA A 24 4.11 6.78 25.87
C ALA A 24 5.41 6.59 26.69
N GLY A 25 5.97 7.69 27.20
CA GLY A 25 7.19 7.68 28.01
C GLY A 25 8.53 7.63 27.25
N HIS A 26 8.51 7.55 25.91
CA HIS A 26 9.74 7.67 25.12
C HIS A 26 10.14 9.14 24.95
N ALA A 27 11.43 9.43 25.15
CA ALA A 27 11.96 10.80 25.13
C ALA A 27 12.24 11.35 23.72
N MET A 28 12.28 10.49 22.70
CA MET A 28 12.60 10.86 21.32
C MET A 28 11.90 9.94 20.33
N PHE A 29 11.45 10.52 19.21
CA PHE A 29 10.84 9.82 18.09
C PHE A 29 11.57 10.14 16.80
N SER A 30 11.62 9.17 15.90
CA SER A 30 12.02 9.38 14.51
C SER A 30 10.97 8.75 13.60
N PHE A 31 10.64 9.45 12.52
CA PHE A 31 9.65 9.00 11.55
C PHE A 31 10.35 8.80 10.21
N MET A 32 10.12 7.65 9.60
CA MET A 32 10.51 7.39 8.22
C MET A 32 9.33 7.74 7.32
N ASP A 33 9.59 8.42 6.20
CA ASP A 33 8.55 8.63 5.22
C ASP A 33 8.28 7.34 4.43
N GLY A 34 7.01 6.96 4.35
CA GLY A 34 6.55 5.81 3.58
C GLY A 34 6.02 6.20 2.20
N TYR A 35 6.39 7.38 1.67
CA TYR A 35 5.71 7.99 0.53
C TYR A 35 5.67 7.09 -0.71
N SER A 36 6.78 6.41 -0.99
CA SER A 36 6.90 5.50 -2.13
C SER A 36 6.61 4.03 -1.79
N GLY A 37 6.10 3.74 -0.59
CA GLY A 37 5.95 2.36 -0.09
C GLY A 37 5.12 1.47 -1.03
N TYR A 38 4.04 2.01 -1.61
CA TYR A 38 3.21 1.26 -2.56
C TYR A 38 3.97 0.80 -3.82
N ASN A 39 4.95 1.57 -4.28
CA ASN A 39 5.70 1.29 -5.51
C ASN A 39 6.89 0.35 -5.29
N GLN A 40 7.21 0.01 -4.03
CA GLN A 40 8.32 -0.87 -3.68
C GLN A 40 7.89 -2.34 -3.52
N ILE A 41 6.58 -2.57 -3.33
CA ILE A 41 6.02 -3.91 -3.19
C ILE A 41 5.76 -4.47 -4.59
N LYS A 42 6.45 -5.57 -4.93
CA LYS A 42 6.29 -6.25 -6.22
C LYS A 42 4.91 -6.87 -6.35
N LEU A 43 4.30 -6.72 -7.52
CA LEU A 43 3.09 -7.44 -7.87
C LEU A 43 3.42 -8.88 -8.27
N ALA A 44 2.50 -9.80 -7.96
CA ALA A 44 2.57 -11.14 -8.52
C ALA A 44 2.45 -11.06 -10.05
N ALA A 45 3.25 -11.84 -10.77
CA ALA A 45 3.31 -11.77 -12.24
C ALA A 45 1.93 -11.97 -12.91
N GLN A 46 1.07 -12.80 -12.31
CA GLN A 46 -0.30 -13.07 -12.77
C GLN A 46 -1.28 -11.88 -12.57
N ASP A 47 -0.92 -10.92 -11.72
CA ASP A 47 -1.78 -9.78 -11.35
C ASP A 47 -1.35 -8.46 -12.01
N GLN A 48 -0.12 -8.38 -12.55
CA GLN A 48 0.40 -7.17 -13.21
C GLN A 48 -0.53 -6.68 -14.32
N ALA A 49 -1.02 -7.56 -15.19
CA ALA A 49 -1.93 -7.21 -16.28
C ALA A 49 -3.26 -6.62 -15.78
N LYS A 50 -3.70 -6.93 -14.55
CA LYS A 50 -4.93 -6.38 -13.96
C LYS A 50 -4.77 -4.93 -13.53
N THR A 51 -3.53 -4.45 -13.38
CA THR A 51 -3.19 -3.06 -13.04
C THR A 51 -2.94 -2.19 -14.28
N SER A 52 -3.29 -2.68 -15.48
CA SER A 52 -3.03 -1.97 -16.73
C SER A 52 -3.77 -0.64 -16.82
N PHE A 53 -3.09 0.39 -17.33
CA PHE A 53 -3.69 1.66 -17.69
C PHE A 53 -3.26 2.09 -19.08
N THR A 54 -4.18 2.75 -19.79
CA THR A 54 -3.96 3.22 -21.16
C THR A 54 -3.63 4.70 -21.17
N THR A 55 -2.58 5.04 -21.89
CA THR A 55 -2.17 6.41 -22.22
C THR A 55 -2.19 6.59 -23.74
N PRO A 56 -2.12 7.83 -24.27
CA PRO A 56 -1.99 8.06 -25.71
C PRO A 56 -0.75 7.38 -26.34
N TRP A 57 0.26 7.04 -25.53
CA TRP A 57 1.51 6.43 -25.99
C TRP A 57 1.54 4.90 -25.86
N GLY A 58 0.50 4.29 -25.28
CA GLY A 58 0.42 2.85 -25.11
C GLY A 58 -0.24 2.43 -23.80
N THR A 59 -0.28 1.12 -23.61
CA THR A 59 -0.80 0.48 -22.39
C THR A 59 0.37 0.01 -21.54
N PHE A 60 0.34 0.37 -20.26
CA PHE A 60 1.38 0.07 -19.28
C PHE A 60 0.78 -0.66 -18.09
N CYS A 61 1.57 -1.45 -17.38
CA CYS A 61 1.18 -2.17 -16.17
C CYS A 61 2.19 -1.89 -15.05
N TYR A 62 1.74 -1.93 -13.80
CA TYR A 62 2.66 -1.96 -12.65
C TYR A 62 3.28 -3.35 -12.50
N THR A 63 4.46 -3.39 -11.89
CA THR A 63 5.30 -4.59 -11.75
C THR A 63 5.40 -5.10 -10.33
#